data_AF-A0A3D0U482-F1
#
_entry.id   AF-A0A3D0U482-F1
#
_cell.length_a   1.000
_cell.length_b   1.000
_cell.length_c   1.000
_cell.angle_alpha   90.00
_cell.angle_beta   90.00
_cell.angle_gamma   90.00
#
_symmetry.space_group_name_H-M   'P 1'
#
loop_
_entity.id
_entity.type
_entity.pdbx_description
1 polymer ?
#
loop_
_entity_poly.entity_id
_entity_poly.type
_entity_poly.pdbx_seq_one_letter_code
_entity_poly.pdbx_strand_id
1 'polypeptide(L)'
;MGRTLACGPIAETLIATRLLALVAADAQAELLDKCIRGEAIVTFAFHDVAGQPKQWVAGGAVADYVIAHKGRQLLLVSLGDHKTTEREANLASTPLAEIDIGKSATSILSESNEDLAVFNQCMEEWKLLVAAALSGLSREAVHLAAAYACEREAFGQPIGCYQAISHPLADRITDIDGGKYLVWKAAHDIAKAIPEAAAEVSLCAWWNAKTAGSTVAHALHTFGGYGLTTEYDIHLYNLRAKDWSLVLGDPERLLEEAGRRLYAGETTALPDVGDVFIDFDLGDQAREMAAELDAVFTEILTPELKAKAHYSFDGFDAGVHKKLAEAGLLFPEWPKEDGGRAAPPYAMTALSHVWEQHHWSHHAVGTTSMVGTMIRRFGSDEVKRDVLSKIVSGDVICSFRYSEPHAGSDVFAAKTRATRDGDGWRIDGSKMFTSGANIAQYVLMLTRTNTDAPKHKGLTMFLVPLDTPGVEVQPVYTFQEERTNITYYENVKVPDSYRLGEVDAGLKVMAAGLELEHGGGSFASHQK
;
A
#
# COMPACT_ATOMS: atom_id res chain seq x y z
N MET A 1 -7.56 -16.38 5.80
CA MET A 1 -7.16 -17.76 5.44
C MET A 1 -5.64 -17.83 5.29
N GLY A 2 -5.03 -19.02 5.35
CA GLY A 2 -3.64 -19.25 4.91
C GLY A 2 -2.48 -18.97 5.87
N ARG A 3 -2.67 -18.17 6.94
CA ARG A 3 -1.63 -18.00 7.99
C ARG A 3 -1.28 -19.30 8.72
N THR A 4 -2.24 -20.21 8.81
CA THR A 4 -2.02 -21.55 9.34
C THR A 4 -2.32 -22.52 8.21
N LEU A 5 -1.40 -23.44 7.96
CA LEU A 5 -1.54 -24.45 6.93
C LEU A 5 -2.44 -25.57 7.45
N ALA A 6 -3.61 -25.73 6.84
CA ALA A 6 -4.50 -26.82 7.15
C ALA A 6 -4.18 -28.06 6.30
N CYS A 7 -4.38 -29.24 6.90
CA CYS A 7 -4.31 -30.51 6.20
C CYS A 7 -5.61 -30.72 5.41
N GLY A 8 -5.62 -30.39 4.11
CA GLY A 8 -6.73 -30.69 3.21
C GLY A 8 -7.09 -29.58 2.22
N PRO A 9 -7.97 -29.87 1.25
CA PRO A 9 -8.42 -28.94 0.21
C PRO A 9 -9.63 -28.11 0.67
N ILE A 10 -9.45 -27.26 1.70
CA ILE A 10 -10.58 -26.57 2.36
C ILE A 10 -11.38 -25.70 1.39
N ALA A 11 -10.71 -24.88 0.58
CA ALA A 11 -11.39 -23.98 -0.35
C ALA A 11 -12.16 -24.79 -1.39
N GLU A 12 -11.50 -25.80 -1.96
CA GLU A 12 -12.10 -26.63 -3.00
C GLU A 12 -13.30 -27.43 -2.48
N THR A 13 -13.20 -28.02 -1.29
CA THR A 13 -14.30 -28.80 -0.71
C THR A 13 -15.47 -27.92 -0.30
N LEU A 14 -15.23 -26.73 0.25
CA LEU A 14 -16.31 -25.80 0.58
C LEU A 14 -17.09 -25.41 -0.68
N ILE A 15 -16.37 -25.03 -1.74
CA ILE A 15 -16.94 -24.61 -3.02
C ILE A 15 -17.66 -25.77 -3.70
N ALA A 16 -17.04 -26.95 -3.80
CA ALA A 16 -17.63 -28.11 -4.46
C ALA A 16 -18.86 -28.64 -3.72
N THR A 17 -18.86 -28.62 -2.38
CA THR A 17 -20.03 -29.00 -1.58
C THR A 17 -21.17 -28.02 -1.79
N ARG A 18 -20.87 -26.71 -1.84
CA ARG A 18 -21.89 -25.69 -2.14
C ARG A 18 -22.43 -25.82 -3.56
N LEU A 19 -21.55 -26.05 -4.54
CA LEU A 19 -21.95 -26.34 -5.90
C LEU A 19 -22.92 -27.52 -5.91
N LEU A 20 -22.55 -28.66 -5.33
CA LEU A 20 -23.42 -29.84 -5.23
C LEU A 20 -24.80 -29.52 -4.65
N ALA A 21 -24.87 -28.68 -3.62
CA ALA A 21 -26.13 -28.24 -3.03
C ALA A 21 -26.97 -27.36 -3.97
N LEU A 22 -26.34 -26.49 -4.77
CA LEU A 22 -27.05 -25.60 -5.68
C LEU A 22 -27.56 -26.32 -6.94
N VAL A 23 -26.77 -27.24 -7.49
CA VAL A 23 -27.10 -27.92 -8.76
C VAL A 23 -27.79 -29.27 -8.60
N ALA A 24 -27.62 -29.95 -7.48
CA ALA A 24 -28.03 -31.35 -7.34
C ALA A 24 -28.48 -31.73 -5.93
N ALA A 25 -29.02 -30.79 -5.13
CA ALA A 25 -29.47 -31.05 -3.75
C ALA A 25 -30.35 -32.30 -3.62
N ASP A 26 -31.38 -32.43 -4.47
CA ASP A 26 -32.30 -33.57 -4.39
C ASP A 26 -31.69 -34.85 -5.01
N ALA A 27 -31.01 -34.72 -6.15
CA ALA A 27 -30.47 -35.85 -6.89
C ALA A 27 -29.25 -36.49 -6.20
N GLN A 28 -28.55 -35.73 -5.36
CA GLN A 28 -27.34 -36.15 -4.64
C GLN A 28 -27.46 -35.91 -3.12
N ALA A 29 -28.69 -35.95 -2.57
CA ALA A 29 -28.95 -35.64 -1.16
C ALA A 29 -28.11 -36.47 -0.18
N GLU A 30 -27.92 -37.77 -0.45
CA GLU A 30 -27.09 -38.65 0.40
C GLU A 30 -25.61 -38.25 0.37
N LEU A 31 -25.08 -37.91 -0.80
CA LEU A 31 -23.70 -37.46 -0.93
C LEU A 31 -23.51 -36.09 -0.25
N LEU A 32 -24.44 -35.16 -0.46
CA LEU A 32 -24.40 -33.84 0.18
C LEU A 32 -24.41 -33.95 1.71
N ASP A 33 -25.26 -34.81 2.27
CA ASP A 33 -25.30 -35.07 3.71
C ASP A 33 -23.96 -35.65 4.23
N LYS A 34 -23.34 -36.59 3.50
CA LYS A 34 -22.00 -37.10 3.83
C LYS A 34 -20.94 -36.00 3.79
N CYS A 35 -21.00 -35.09 2.81
CA CYS A 35 -20.06 -33.97 2.71
C CYS A 35 -20.20 -33.01 3.90
N ILE A 36 -21.42 -32.66 4.27
CA ILE A 36 -21.71 -31.78 5.42
C ILE A 36 -21.22 -32.40 6.74
N ARG A 37 -21.33 -33.73 6.88
CA ARG A 37 -20.81 -34.48 8.04
C ARG A 37 -19.31 -34.73 8.00
N GLY A 38 -18.62 -34.40 6.90
CA GLY A 38 -17.19 -34.68 6.70
C GLY A 38 -16.87 -36.16 6.45
N GLU A 39 -17.86 -36.95 6.08
CA GLU A 39 -17.74 -38.39 5.76
C GLU A 39 -17.33 -38.64 4.30
N ALA A 40 -17.48 -37.63 3.44
CA ALA A 40 -17.02 -37.65 2.05
C ALA A 40 -16.38 -36.30 1.69
N ILE A 41 -15.33 -36.34 0.87
CA ILE A 41 -14.61 -35.17 0.36
C ILE A 41 -14.92 -35.03 -1.13
N VAL A 42 -15.47 -33.87 -1.51
CA VAL A 42 -15.68 -33.48 -2.91
C VAL A 42 -14.72 -32.35 -3.24
N THR A 43 -14.20 -32.33 -4.46
CA THR A 43 -13.43 -31.22 -5.03
C THR A 43 -13.94 -30.95 -6.45
N PHE A 44 -13.29 -30.06 -7.21
CA PHE A 44 -13.65 -29.79 -8.59
C PHE A 44 -12.43 -29.64 -9.50
N ALA A 45 -12.62 -29.90 -10.79
CA ALA A 45 -11.61 -29.79 -11.84
C ALA A 45 -11.74 -28.45 -12.56
N PHE A 46 -10.62 -27.81 -12.90
CA PHE A 46 -10.61 -26.42 -13.34
C PHE A 46 -10.77 -26.22 -14.86
N HIS A 47 -10.52 -27.25 -15.66
CA HIS A 47 -10.51 -27.15 -17.12
C HIS A 47 -11.61 -27.99 -17.76
N ASP A 48 -12.04 -27.60 -18.97
CA ASP A 48 -13.00 -28.39 -19.74
C ASP A 48 -12.40 -29.76 -20.07
N VAL A 49 -13.09 -30.83 -19.65
CA VAL A 49 -12.68 -32.22 -19.88
C VAL A 49 -12.54 -32.54 -21.37
N ALA A 50 -13.26 -31.86 -22.25
CA ALA A 50 -13.14 -32.04 -23.70
C ALA A 50 -11.77 -31.58 -24.23
N GLY A 51 -11.21 -30.52 -23.66
CA GLY A 51 -9.89 -29.99 -24.04
C GLY A 51 -8.75 -30.60 -23.23
N GLN A 52 -8.99 -30.89 -21.95
CA GLN A 52 -7.98 -31.39 -21.02
C GLN A 52 -8.57 -32.51 -20.14
N PRO A 53 -8.64 -33.75 -20.64
CA PRO A 53 -9.25 -34.87 -19.91
C PRO A 53 -8.43 -35.34 -18.70
N LYS A 54 -7.13 -35.01 -18.66
CA LYS A 54 -6.21 -35.34 -17.56
C LYS A 54 -5.73 -34.05 -16.89
N GLN A 55 -6.02 -33.89 -15.60
CA GLN A 55 -5.84 -32.62 -14.88
C GLN A 55 -5.24 -32.83 -13.50
N TRP A 56 -4.40 -31.89 -13.06
CA TRP A 56 -4.04 -31.78 -11.66
C TRP A 56 -5.22 -31.20 -10.87
N VAL A 57 -5.69 -31.95 -9.88
CA VAL A 57 -6.86 -31.57 -9.08
C VAL A 57 -6.43 -31.33 -7.64
N ALA A 58 -6.64 -30.12 -7.13
CA ALA A 58 -6.46 -29.80 -5.72
C ALA A 58 -7.39 -30.65 -4.87
N GLY A 59 -6.85 -31.38 -3.90
CA GLY A 59 -7.62 -32.33 -3.11
C GLY A 59 -7.77 -33.73 -3.71
N GLY A 60 -7.38 -33.93 -4.97
CA GLY A 60 -7.59 -35.19 -5.68
C GLY A 60 -6.96 -36.43 -5.02
N ALA A 61 -5.91 -36.27 -4.20
CA ALA A 61 -5.30 -37.41 -3.49
C ALA A 61 -6.16 -37.95 -2.33
N VAL A 62 -7.09 -37.13 -1.81
CA VAL A 62 -7.94 -37.43 -0.65
C VAL A 62 -9.43 -37.35 -0.96
N ALA A 63 -9.83 -36.73 -2.06
CA ALA A 63 -11.22 -36.62 -2.48
C ALA A 63 -11.81 -37.99 -2.86
N ASP A 64 -13.09 -38.16 -2.57
CA ASP A 64 -13.91 -39.29 -3.03
C ASP A 64 -14.53 -38.98 -4.41
N TYR A 65 -14.83 -37.70 -4.65
CA TYR A 65 -15.45 -37.24 -5.89
C TYR A 65 -14.84 -35.93 -6.43
N VAL A 66 -14.90 -35.77 -7.75
CA VAL A 66 -14.54 -34.53 -8.45
C VAL A 66 -15.74 -34.06 -9.26
N ILE A 67 -16.13 -32.80 -9.11
CA ILE A 67 -17.08 -32.16 -10.03
C ILE A 67 -16.29 -31.56 -11.20
N ALA A 68 -16.65 -31.90 -12.43
CA ALA A 68 -15.98 -31.41 -13.64
C ALA A 68 -17.02 -30.97 -14.68
N HIS A 69 -16.59 -30.24 -15.71
CA HIS A 69 -17.46 -29.92 -16.83
C HIS A 69 -16.89 -30.41 -18.16
N LYS A 70 -17.77 -30.84 -19.07
CA LYS A 70 -17.45 -31.22 -20.45
C LYS A 70 -18.35 -30.46 -21.40
N GLY A 71 -17.85 -29.36 -21.96
CA GLY A 71 -18.71 -28.36 -22.59
C GLY A 71 -19.79 -27.89 -21.60
N ARG A 72 -21.07 -28.12 -21.92
CA ARG A 72 -22.24 -27.76 -21.09
C ARG A 72 -22.64 -28.78 -20.02
N GLN A 73 -22.02 -29.95 -20.00
CA GLN A 73 -22.39 -31.02 -19.07
C GLN A 73 -21.57 -30.90 -17.79
N LEU A 74 -22.24 -30.79 -16.65
CA LEU A 74 -21.62 -30.96 -15.34
C LEU A 74 -21.61 -32.44 -14.97
N LEU A 75 -20.44 -32.92 -14.57
CA LEU A 75 -20.16 -34.32 -14.29
C LEU A 75 -19.76 -34.48 -12.83
N LEU A 76 -20.28 -35.52 -12.19
CA LEU A 76 -19.74 -36.05 -10.94
C LEU A 76 -18.85 -37.24 -11.29
N VAL A 77 -17.58 -37.14 -10.95
CA VAL A 77 -16.57 -38.16 -11.20
C VAL A 77 -16.31 -38.92 -9.90
N SER A 78 -16.54 -40.23 -9.88
CA SER A 78 -16.22 -41.07 -8.73
C SER A 78 -14.78 -41.58 -8.83
N LEU A 79 -13.97 -41.30 -7.80
CA LEU A 79 -12.57 -41.73 -7.77
C LEU A 79 -12.40 -43.18 -7.26
N GLY A 80 -13.42 -43.73 -6.57
CA GLY A 80 -13.44 -45.11 -6.05
C GLY A 80 -12.23 -45.48 -5.18
N ASP A 81 -11.92 -46.78 -5.08
CA ASP A 81 -10.67 -47.29 -4.46
C ASP A 81 -9.45 -47.11 -5.40
N HIS A 82 -9.70 -46.79 -6.68
CA HIS A 82 -8.70 -46.68 -7.74
C HIS A 82 -8.14 -45.27 -7.84
N LYS A 83 -7.36 -44.91 -6.83
CA LYS A 83 -6.43 -43.78 -6.91
C LYS A 83 -5.22 -44.16 -7.79
N THR A 84 -5.44 -44.51 -9.06
CA THR A 84 -4.39 -44.68 -10.08
C THR A 84 -4.00 -43.32 -10.62
N THR A 85 -3.35 -42.54 -9.77
CA THR A 85 -2.91 -41.19 -10.08
C THR A 85 -1.49 -41.03 -9.55
N GLU A 86 -0.62 -40.39 -10.32
CA GLU A 86 0.68 -39.96 -9.81
C GLU A 86 0.37 -39.02 -8.64
N ARG A 87 0.79 -39.43 -7.43
CA ARG A 87 0.61 -38.65 -6.21
C ARG A 87 1.97 -38.19 -5.77
N GLU A 88 2.08 -36.89 -5.50
CA GLU A 88 3.24 -36.35 -4.82
C GLU A 88 3.27 -36.88 -3.38
N ALA A 89 4.45 -37.28 -2.93
CA ALA A 89 4.65 -37.63 -1.53
C ALA A 89 4.39 -36.39 -0.68
N ASN A 90 3.38 -36.45 0.18
CA ASN A 90 2.90 -35.29 0.93
C ASN A 90 3.96 -34.80 1.95
N LEU A 91 4.67 -33.73 1.61
CA LEU A 91 5.53 -32.95 2.53
C LEU A 91 4.75 -31.75 3.11
N ALA A 92 3.49 -31.99 3.50
CA ALA A 92 2.48 -30.99 3.87
C ALA A 92 2.01 -30.05 2.73
N SER A 93 2.05 -30.53 1.50
CA SER A 93 1.43 -29.90 0.33
C SER A 93 -0.10 -30.01 0.36
N THR A 94 -0.77 -29.25 -0.51
CA THR A 94 -2.18 -29.52 -0.84
C THR A 94 -2.24 -30.94 -1.41
N PRO A 95 -3.20 -31.81 -1.00
CA PRO A 95 -3.26 -33.20 -1.47
C PRO A 95 -3.65 -33.28 -2.96
N LEU A 96 -2.73 -32.90 -3.83
CA LEU A 96 -2.84 -32.86 -5.29
C LEU A 96 -2.71 -34.26 -5.87
N ALA A 97 -3.50 -34.54 -6.89
CA ALA A 97 -3.34 -35.73 -7.72
C ALA A 97 -3.70 -35.41 -9.17
N GLU A 98 -3.02 -36.04 -10.10
CA GLU A 98 -3.35 -35.95 -11.51
C GLU A 98 -4.45 -36.96 -11.86
N ILE A 99 -5.67 -36.50 -12.10
CA ILE A 99 -6.85 -37.32 -12.38
C ILE A 99 -7.09 -37.42 -13.89
N ASP A 100 -7.22 -38.63 -14.44
CA ASP A 100 -7.70 -38.87 -15.82
C ASP A 100 -9.24 -38.95 -15.82
N ILE A 101 -9.89 -37.78 -15.84
CA ILE A 101 -11.34 -37.63 -15.80
C ILE A 101 -11.99 -38.28 -17.02
N GLY A 102 -11.32 -38.24 -18.18
CA GLY A 102 -11.81 -38.85 -19.42
C GLY A 102 -11.97 -40.38 -19.38
N LYS A 103 -11.30 -41.05 -18.44
CA LYS A 103 -11.40 -42.51 -18.23
C LYS A 103 -12.09 -42.91 -16.92
N SER A 104 -12.42 -41.93 -16.08
CA SER A 104 -13.02 -42.18 -14.77
C SER A 104 -14.52 -42.47 -14.89
N ALA A 105 -15.09 -43.14 -13.89
CA ALA A 105 -16.54 -43.36 -13.83
C ALA A 105 -17.24 -42.02 -13.57
N THR A 106 -18.16 -41.63 -14.46
CA THR A 106 -18.86 -40.34 -14.38
C THR A 106 -20.37 -40.51 -14.41
N SER A 107 -21.08 -39.62 -13.72
CA SER A 107 -22.53 -39.40 -13.83
C SER A 107 -22.81 -37.94 -14.13
N ILE A 108 -23.87 -37.65 -14.89
CA ILE A 108 -24.27 -36.27 -15.18
C ILE A 108 -24.99 -35.69 -13.96
N LEU A 109 -24.51 -34.53 -13.48
CA LEU A 109 -25.18 -33.73 -12.46
C LEU A 109 -26.22 -32.81 -13.08
N SER A 110 -25.84 -32.13 -14.16
CA SER A 110 -26.72 -31.22 -14.91
C SER A 110 -26.22 -31.01 -16.34
N GLU A 111 -27.11 -30.56 -17.20
CA GLU A 111 -26.82 -30.08 -18.55
C GLU A 111 -27.36 -28.66 -18.82
N SER A 112 -27.76 -27.94 -17.76
CA SER A 112 -28.31 -26.59 -17.85
C SER A 112 -27.20 -25.54 -17.99
N ASN A 113 -27.46 -24.50 -18.78
CA ASN A 113 -26.56 -23.35 -18.89
C ASN A 113 -26.53 -22.51 -17.61
N GLU A 114 -27.64 -22.46 -16.85
CA GLU A 114 -27.70 -21.77 -15.56
C GLU A 114 -26.77 -22.46 -14.56
N ASP A 115 -26.77 -23.79 -14.56
CA ASP A 115 -25.93 -24.60 -13.69
C ASP A 115 -24.45 -24.52 -14.06
N LEU A 116 -24.13 -24.45 -15.36
CA LEU A 116 -22.78 -24.15 -15.82
C LEU A 116 -22.33 -22.74 -15.38
N ALA A 117 -23.24 -21.77 -15.35
CA ALA A 117 -22.92 -20.44 -14.82
C ALA A 117 -22.58 -20.51 -13.33
N VAL A 118 -23.31 -21.30 -12.53
CA VAL A 118 -22.98 -21.56 -11.10
C VAL A 118 -21.60 -22.22 -10.95
N PHE A 119 -21.25 -23.15 -11.83
CA PHE A 119 -19.89 -23.72 -11.87
C PHE A 119 -18.82 -22.64 -12.15
N ASN A 120 -19.07 -21.73 -13.10
CA ASN A 120 -18.16 -20.62 -13.38
C ASN A 120 -18.04 -19.64 -12.18
N GLN A 121 -19.14 -19.38 -11.46
CA GLN A 121 -19.10 -18.60 -10.21
C GLN A 121 -18.18 -19.25 -9.16
N CYS A 122 -18.24 -20.59 -9.04
CA CYS A 122 -17.37 -21.36 -8.15
C CYS A 122 -15.88 -21.23 -8.51
N MET A 123 -15.56 -21.16 -9.80
CA MET A 123 -14.19 -20.90 -10.27
C MET A 123 -13.69 -19.51 -9.85
N GLU A 124 -14.52 -18.49 -9.99
CA GLU A 124 -14.17 -17.12 -9.58
C GLU A 124 -14.10 -16.97 -8.06
N GLU A 125 -14.98 -17.63 -7.30
CA GLU A 125 -14.88 -17.69 -5.84
C GLU A 125 -13.59 -18.38 -5.38
N TRP A 126 -13.18 -19.46 -6.05
CA TRP A 126 -11.94 -20.15 -5.73
C TRP A 126 -10.73 -19.24 -5.90
N LYS A 127 -10.69 -18.46 -6.99
CA LYS A 127 -9.64 -17.46 -7.24
C LYS A 127 -9.54 -16.48 -6.07
N LEU A 128 -10.67 -15.97 -5.56
CA LEU A 128 -10.72 -15.07 -4.40
C LEU A 128 -10.23 -15.75 -3.11
N LEU A 129 -10.71 -16.96 -2.82
CA LEU A 129 -10.35 -17.69 -1.60
C LEU A 129 -8.87 -18.07 -1.57
N VAL A 130 -8.33 -18.52 -2.71
CA VAL A 130 -6.91 -18.85 -2.83
C VAL A 130 -6.03 -17.60 -2.82
N ALA A 131 -6.45 -16.50 -3.44
CA ALA A 131 -5.75 -15.22 -3.30
C ALA A 131 -5.68 -14.77 -1.83
N ALA A 132 -6.79 -14.86 -1.09
CA ALA A 132 -6.84 -14.57 0.33
C ALA A 132 -5.95 -15.50 1.17
N ALA A 133 -5.90 -16.79 0.82
CA ALA A 133 -5.04 -17.77 1.47
C ALA A 133 -3.55 -17.50 1.19
N LEU A 134 -3.18 -17.19 -0.05
CA LEU A 134 -1.82 -16.85 -0.45
C LEU A 134 -1.32 -15.56 0.22
N SER A 135 -2.18 -14.54 0.37
CA SER A 135 -1.85 -13.34 1.15
C SER A 135 -1.54 -13.68 2.62
N GLY A 136 -2.38 -14.50 3.26
CA GLY A 136 -2.17 -14.94 4.64
C GLY A 136 -0.91 -15.81 4.82
N LEU A 137 -0.67 -16.73 3.88
CA LEU A 137 0.52 -17.58 3.83
C LEU A 137 1.78 -16.72 3.72
N SER A 138 1.77 -15.75 2.80
CA SER A 138 2.90 -14.83 2.59
C SER A 138 3.21 -14.02 3.85
N ARG A 139 2.16 -13.55 4.54
CA ARG A 139 2.31 -12.82 5.81
C ARG A 139 3.02 -13.66 6.86
N GLU A 140 2.66 -14.94 6.98
CA GLU A 140 3.29 -15.84 7.95
C GLU A 140 4.72 -16.18 7.55
N ALA A 141 5.00 -16.37 6.26
CA ALA A 141 6.37 -16.59 5.78
C ALA A 141 7.32 -15.43 6.13
N VAL A 142 6.87 -14.17 5.98
CA VAL A 142 7.64 -12.99 6.42
C VAL A 142 7.79 -12.99 7.94
N HIS A 143 6.74 -13.32 8.68
CA HIS A 143 6.79 -13.36 10.15
C HIS A 143 7.83 -14.38 10.65
N LEU A 144 7.84 -15.60 10.11
CA LEU A 144 8.83 -16.63 10.44
C LEU A 144 10.26 -16.16 10.10
N ALA A 145 10.47 -15.57 8.92
CA ALA A 145 11.77 -15.06 8.50
C ALA A 145 12.26 -13.91 9.39
N ALA A 146 11.37 -12.98 9.76
CA ALA A 146 11.69 -11.86 10.63
C ALA A 146 12.04 -12.34 12.06
N ALA A 147 11.27 -13.30 12.60
CA ALA A 147 11.57 -13.90 13.90
C ALA A 147 12.96 -14.56 13.90
N TYR A 148 13.25 -15.40 12.90
CA TYR A 148 14.58 -16.00 12.75
C TYR A 148 15.69 -14.96 12.60
N ALA A 149 15.44 -13.89 11.83
CA ALA A 149 16.42 -12.82 11.62
C ALA A 149 16.76 -12.03 12.90
N CYS A 150 15.82 -11.97 13.85
CA CYS A 150 16.01 -11.34 15.16
C CYS A 150 16.74 -12.25 16.16
N GLU A 151 16.72 -13.57 15.96
CA GLU A 151 17.37 -14.55 16.84
C GLU A 151 18.77 -14.96 16.36
N ARG A 152 18.95 -15.09 15.05
CA ARG A 152 20.21 -15.56 14.45
C ARG A 152 21.27 -14.46 14.50
N GLU A 153 22.38 -14.71 15.19
CA GLU A 153 23.49 -13.74 15.28
C GLU A 153 24.65 -14.01 14.32
N ALA A 154 25.00 -13.06 13.45
CA ALA A 154 26.22 -13.15 12.63
C ALA A 154 27.01 -11.85 12.74
N PHE A 155 28.34 -11.97 12.75
CA PHE A 155 29.27 -10.84 12.91
C PHE A 155 28.95 -9.92 14.11
N GLY A 156 28.50 -10.52 15.22
CA GLY A 156 28.31 -9.83 16.50
C GLY A 156 26.97 -9.10 16.68
N GLN A 157 25.99 -9.32 15.80
CA GLN A 157 24.63 -8.78 15.96
C GLN A 157 23.59 -9.68 15.28
N PRO A 158 22.29 -9.54 15.61
CA PRO A 158 21.21 -10.21 14.87
C PRO A 158 21.28 -9.91 13.36
N ILE A 159 21.05 -10.91 12.53
CA ILE A 159 21.13 -10.75 11.07
C ILE A 159 20.09 -9.76 10.53
N GLY A 160 18.99 -9.53 11.25
CA GLY A 160 17.98 -8.51 10.92
C GLY A 160 18.52 -7.07 10.91
N CYS A 161 19.68 -6.81 11.54
CA CYS A 161 20.34 -5.50 11.47
C CYS A 161 20.96 -5.19 10.10
N TYR A 162 21.15 -6.21 9.24
CA TYR A 162 21.68 -6.02 7.90
C TYR A 162 20.56 -5.67 6.91
N GLN A 163 20.74 -4.56 6.19
CA GLN A 163 19.78 -4.07 5.20
C GLN A 163 19.45 -5.10 4.10
N ALA A 164 20.42 -5.96 3.75
CA ALA A 164 20.23 -7.05 2.79
C ALA A 164 19.21 -8.12 3.25
N ILE A 165 18.91 -8.17 4.56
CA ILE A 165 17.87 -9.03 5.14
C ILE A 165 16.60 -8.21 5.40
N SER A 166 16.72 -7.07 6.09
CA SER A 166 15.53 -6.33 6.55
C SER A 166 14.76 -5.61 5.44
N HIS A 167 15.43 -5.00 4.44
CA HIS A 167 14.73 -4.28 3.39
C HIS A 167 13.87 -5.20 2.51
N PRO A 168 14.39 -6.35 2.00
CA PRO A 168 13.56 -7.24 1.20
C PRO A 168 12.36 -7.82 1.95
N LEU A 169 12.45 -8.00 3.28
CA LEU A 169 11.32 -8.42 4.11
C LEU A 169 10.29 -7.29 4.27
N ALA A 170 10.74 -6.05 4.43
CA ALA A 170 9.87 -4.87 4.49
C ALA A 170 9.14 -4.64 3.16
N ASP A 171 9.81 -4.77 2.03
CA ASP A 171 9.18 -4.62 0.70
C ASP A 171 8.06 -5.65 0.49
N ARG A 172 8.28 -6.90 0.92
CA ARG A 172 7.25 -7.96 0.82
C ARG A 172 6.00 -7.63 1.63
N ILE A 173 6.11 -6.93 2.76
CA ILE A 173 4.93 -6.52 3.54
C ILE A 173 4.00 -5.65 2.69
N THR A 174 4.56 -4.70 1.93
CA THR A 174 3.78 -3.82 1.05
C THR A 174 3.07 -4.61 -0.05
N ASP A 175 3.76 -5.55 -0.71
CA ASP A 175 3.16 -6.40 -1.74
C ASP A 175 2.03 -7.28 -1.18
N ILE A 176 2.23 -7.82 0.03
CA ILE A 176 1.25 -8.67 0.73
C ILE A 176 -0.01 -7.88 1.10
N ASP A 177 0.16 -6.65 1.60
CA ASP A 177 -0.97 -5.77 1.92
C ASP A 177 -1.70 -5.34 0.65
N GLY A 178 -0.97 -5.03 -0.43
CA GLY A 178 -1.57 -4.82 -1.75
C GLY A 178 -2.45 -6.00 -2.20
N GLY A 179 -1.94 -7.23 -2.07
CA GLY A 179 -2.69 -8.45 -2.39
C GLY A 179 -3.93 -8.65 -1.52
N LYS A 180 -3.85 -8.33 -0.22
CA LYS A 180 -5.02 -8.34 0.68
C LYS A 180 -6.07 -7.31 0.26
N TYR A 181 -5.65 -6.10 -0.10
CA TYR A 181 -6.56 -5.05 -0.54
C TYR A 181 -7.24 -5.41 -1.86
N LEU A 182 -6.52 -6.05 -2.80
CA LEU A 182 -7.12 -6.55 -4.04
C LEU A 182 -8.23 -7.59 -3.79
N VAL A 183 -8.10 -8.45 -2.79
CA VAL A 183 -9.19 -9.39 -2.39
C VAL A 183 -10.42 -8.62 -1.94
N TRP A 184 -10.25 -7.65 -1.04
CA TRP A 184 -11.36 -6.85 -0.54
C TRP A 184 -12.00 -5.99 -1.62
N LYS A 185 -11.17 -5.44 -2.52
CA LYS A 185 -11.63 -4.67 -3.66
C LYS A 185 -12.44 -5.52 -4.64
N ALA A 186 -11.95 -6.69 -5.04
CA ALA A 186 -12.71 -7.57 -5.91
C ALA A 186 -14.06 -7.99 -5.28
N ALA A 187 -14.09 -8.29 -3.97
CA ALA A 187 -15.34 -8.58 -3.27
C ALA A 187 -16.30 -7.37 -3.26
N HIS A 188 -15.80 -6.18 -2.98
CA HIS A 188 -16.58 -4.93 -3.05
C HIS A 188 -17.15 -4.69 -4.45
N ASP A 189 -16.32 -4.82 -5.48
CA ASP A 189 -16.69 -4.54 -6.85
C ASP A 189 -17.73 -5.53 -7.38
N ILE A 190 -17.66 -6.80 -6.96
CA ILE A 190 -18.74 -7.78 -7.19
C ILE A 190 -20.03 -7.32 -6.52
N ALA A 191 -19.99 -6.97 -5.23
CA ALA A 191 -21.18 -6.55 -4.47
C ALA A 191 -21.85 -5.29 -5.02
N LYS A 192 -21.06 -4.36 -5.59
CA LYS A 192 -21.54 -3.12 -6.21
C LYS A 192 -21.84 -3.26 -7.70
N ALA A 193 -21.68 -4.46 -8.28
CA ALA A 193 -21.84 -4.72 -9.71
C ALA A 193 -21.00 -3.76 -10.59
N ILE A 194 -19.77 -3.50 -10.17
CA ILE A 194 -18.80 -2.71 -10.96
C ILE A 194 -18.45 -3.52 -12.22
N PRO A 195 -18.50 -2.93 -13.44
CA PRO A 195 -18.28 -3.66 -14.70
C PRO A 195 -16.96 -4.43 -14.75
N GLU A 196 -15.91 -3.90 -14.12
CA GLU A 196 -14.57 -4.46 -14.10
C GLU A 196 -14.36 -5.59 -13.08
N ALA A 197 -15.35 -5.88 -12.21
CA ALA A 197 -15.22 -6.80 -11.09
C ALA A 197 -14.65 -8.18 -11.49
N ALA A 198 -15.06 -8.71 -12.64
CA ALA A 198 -14.54 -9.98 -13.16
C ALA A 198 -13.05 -9.93 -13.46
N ALA A 199 -12.54 -8.82 -14.02
CA ALA A 199 -11.11 -8.66 -14.25
C ALA A 199 -10.34 -8.54 -12.93
N GLU A 200 -10.94 -7.89 -11.92
CA GLU A 200 -10.32 -7.73 -10.61
C GLU A 200 -10.12 -9.05 -9.88
N VAL A 201 -11.04 -10.01 -10.02
CA VAL A 201 -10.84 -11.38 -9.51
C VAL A 201 -9.57 -12.01 -10.09
N SER A 202 -9.37 -11.91 -11.40
CA SER A 202 -8.20 -12.44 -12.10
C SER A 202 -6.90 -11.72 -11.67
N LEU A 203 -6.92 -10.39 -11.59
CA LEU A 203 -5.79 -9.57 -11.14
C LEU A 203 -5.40 -9.88 -9.70
N CYS A 204 -6.40 -10.03 -8.82
CA CYS A 204 -6.21 -10.39 -7.42
C CYS A 204 -5.51 -11.75 -7.27
N ALA A 205 -5.97 -12.76 -8.01
CA ALA A 205 -5.35 -14.09 -8.01
C ALA A 205 -3.92 -14.07 -8.56
N TRP A 206 -3.69 -13.38 -9.68
CA TRP A 206 -2.35 -13.20 -10.26
C TRP A 206 -1.38 -12.52 -9.29
N TRP A 207 -1.79 -11.39 -8.70
CA TRP A 207 -0.95 -10.62 -7.79
C TRP A 207 -0.54 -11.45 -6.59
N ASN A 208 -1.49 -12.16 -5.97
CA ASN A 208 -1.22 -12.97 -4.79
C ASN A 208 -0.39 -14.22 -5.10
N ALA A 209 -0.56 -14.85 -6.27
CA ALA A 209 0.31 -15.94 -6.73
C ALA A 209 1.78 -15.48 -6.88
N LYS A 210 2.00 -14.36 -7.57
CA LYS A 210 3.34 -13.79 -7.77
C LYS A 210 3.98 -13.35 -6.45
N THR A 211 3.19 -12.67 -5.61
CA THR A 211 3.63 -12.18 -4.30
C THR A 211 4.01 -13.32 -3.36
N ALA A 212 3.22 -14.40 -3.34
CA ALA A 212 3.53 -15.56 -2.52
C ALA A 212 4.83 -16.23 -2.93
N GLY A 213 5.04 -16.44 -4.24
CA GLY A 213 6.27 -17.04 -4.76
C GLY A 213 7.53 -16.25 -4.41
N SER A 214 7.52 -14.92 -4.59
CA SER A 214 8.68 -14.08 -4.25
C SER A 214 8.89 -13.97 -2.73
N THR A 215 7.80 -13.92 -1.96
CA THR A 215 7.85 -13.84 -0.50
C THR A 215 8.47 -15.08 0.12
N VAL A 216 8.02 -16.28 -0.25
CA VAL A 216 8.58 -17.52 0.30
C VAL A 216 10.03 -17.70 -0.11
N ALA A 217 10.43 -17.27 -1.32
CA ALA A 217 11.82 -17.29 -1.74
C ALA A 217 12.71 -16.39 -0.85
N HIS A 218 12.27 -15.17 -0.55
CA HIS A 218 12.98 -14.26 0.36
C HIS A 218 13.04 -14.80 1.79
N ALA A 219 11.95 -15.39 2.27
CA ALA A 219 11.91 -16.01 3.58
C ALA A 219 12.92 -17.18 3.65
N LEU A 220 12.90 -18.11 2.68
CA LEU A 220 13.87 -19.21 2.60
C LEU A 220 15.33 -18.70 2.61
N HIS A 221 15.65 -17.67 1.83
CA HIS A 221 16.99 -17.07 1.83
C HIS A 221 17.39 -16.48 3.17
N THR A 222 16.44 -15.93 3.93
CA THR A 222 16.69 -15.42 5.29
C THR A 222 17.13 -16.54 6.23
N PHE A 223 16.55 -17.74 6.10
CA PHE A 223 16.97 -18.94 6.83
C PHE A 223 18.31 -19.53 6.32
N GLY A 224 18.81 -19.09 5.16
CA GLY A 224 20.01 -19.64 4.53
C GLY A 224 19.84 -21.13 4.21
N GLY A 225 20.84 -21.95 4.56
CA GLY A 225 20.78 -23.40 4.35
C GLY A 225 19.59 -24.08 5.05
N TYR A 226 19.19 -23.58 6.23
CA TYR A 226 18.05 -24.13 6.98
C TYR A 226 16.71 -23.97 6.25
N GLY A 227 16.59 -22.95 5.38
CA GLY A 227 15.38 -22.78 4.57
C GLY A 227 15.13 -23.97 3.65
N LEU A 228 16.18 -24.67 3.23
CA LEU A 228 16.09 -25.85 2.36
C LEU A 228 15.97 -27.17 3.14
N THR A 229 15.79 -27.12 4.45
CA THR A 229 15.65 -28.29 5.33
C THR A 229 14.25 -28.36 5.94
N THR A 230 13.94 -29.48 6.58
CA THR A 230 12.67 -29.68 7.31
C THR A 230 12.76 -29.29 8.79
N GLU A 231 13.82 -28.61 9.22
CA GLU A 231 14.02 -28.17 10.62
C GLU A 231 13.12 -26.98 11.01
N TYR A 232 12.68 -26.20 10.02
CA TYR A 232 11.77 -25.07 10.20
C TYR A 232 10.58 -25.19 9.26
N ASP A 233 9.42 -24.73 9.70
CA ASP A 233 8.17 -24.82 8.94
C ASP A 233 8.15 -24.03 7.63
N ILE A 234 9.12 -23.13 7.39
CA ILE A 234 9.17 -22.29 6.19
C ILE A 234 9.11 -23.09 4.88
N HIS A 235 9.65 -24.31 4.86
CA HIS A 235 9.57 -25.19 3.69
C HIS A 235 8.12 -25.56 3.35
N LEU A 236 7.24 -25.75 4.36
CA LEU A 236 5.81 -26.05 4.19
C LEU A 236 5.11 -24.89 3.47
N TYR A 237 5.41 -23.64 3.86
CA TYR A 237 4.86 -22.44 3.24
C TYR A 237 5.33 -22.31 1.78
N ASN A 238 6.61 -22.59 1.51
CA ASN A 238 7.14 -22.58 0.15
C ASN A 238 6.47 -23.61 -0.77
N LEU A 239 6.28 -24.84 -0.29
CA LEU A 239 5.59 -25.88 -1.06
C LEU A 239 4.14 -25.44 -1.35
N ARG A 240 3.43 -24.99 -0.33
CA ARG A 240 2.03 -24.57 -0.46
C ARG A 240 1.84 -23.36 -1.38
N ALA A 241 2.74 -22.38 -1.33
CA ALA A 241 2.68 -21.20 -2.19
C ALA A 241 2.79 -21.57 -3.69
N LYS A 242 3.67 -22.53 -4.02
CA LYS A 242 3.83 -23.01 -5.40
C LYS A 242 2.62 -23.83 -5.84
N ASP A 243 2.19 -24.78 -5.01
CA ASP A 243 1.08 -25.68 -5.34
C ASP A 243 -0.22 -24.94 -5.63
N TRP A 244 -0.64 -24.05 -4.72
CA TRP A 244 -1.88 -23.29 -4.89
C TRP A 244 -1.84 -22.33 -6.08
N SER A 245 -0.67 -21.77 -6.36
CA SER A 245 -0.52 -20.84 -7.49
C SER A 245 -0.59 -21.57 -8.83
N LEU A 246 -0.11 -22.82 -8.89
CA LEU A 246 0.04 -23.57 -10.14
C LEU A 246 -1.13 -24.50 -10.49
N VAL A 247 -2.11 -24.67 -9.59
CA VAL A 247 -3.20 -25.64 -9.85
C VAL A 247 -4.14 -25.24 -11.00
N LEU A 248 -4.30 -23.94 -11.26
CA LEU A 248 -4.98 -23.42 -12.46
C LEU A 248 -4.10 -23.43 -13.72
N GLY A 249 -2.86 -23.87 -13.60
CA GLY A 249 -1.81 -23.71 -14.61
C GLY A 249 -0.93 -22.49 -14.35
N ASP A 250 -0.35 -21.95 -15.43
CA ASP A 250 0.54 -20.79 -15.35
C ASP A 250 -0.21 -19.53 -14.85
N PRO A 251 0.18 -18.93 -13.70
CA PRO A 251 -0.45 -17.72 -13.16
C PRO A 251 -0.46 -16.54 -14.13
N GLU A 252 0.47 -16.45 -15.08
CA GLU A 252 0.48 -15.34 -16.05
C GLU A 252 -0.76 -15.36 -16.96
N ARG A 253 -1.41 -16.51 -17.13
CA ARG A 253 -2.69 -16.60 -17.86
C ARG A 253 -3.83 -15.84 -17.16
N LEU A 254 -3.74 -15.64 -15.85
CA LEU A 254 -4.72 -14.82 -15.10
C LEU A 254 -4.57 -13.33 -15.45
N LEU A 255 -3.34 -12.86 -15.72
CA LEU A 255 -3.11 -11.50 -16.20
C LEU A 255 -3.64 -11.32 -17.63
N GLU A 256 -3.43 -12.32 -18.50
CA GLU A 256 -4.02 -12.33 -19.84
C GLU A 256 -5.56 -12.37 -19.79
N GLU A 257 -6.14 -13.16 -18.88
CA GLU A 257 -7.57 -13.23 -18.63
C GLU A 257 -8.13 -11.87 -18.17
N ALA A 258 -7.46 -11.20 -17.23
CA ALA A 258 -7.81 -9.84 -16.83
C ALA A 258 -7.80 -8.88 -18.02
N GLY A 259 -6.77 -8.95 -18.87
CA GLY A 259 -6.67 -8.14 -20.08
C GLY A 259 -7.82 -8.37 -21.06
N ARG A 260 -8.23 -9.64 -21.27
CA ARG A 260 -9.38 -9.95 -22.12
C ARG A 260 -10.71 -9.46 -21.52
N ARG A 261 -10.87 -9.53 -20.19
CA ARG A 261 -12.07 -9.02 -19.49
C ARG A 261 -12.16 -7.50 -19.53
N LEU A 262 -11.05 -6.79 -19.35
CA LEU A 262 -11.00 -5.31 -19.41
C LEU A 262 -11.16 -4.76 -20.83
N TYR A 263 -10.54 -5.41 -21.82
CA TYR A 263 -10.31 -4.78 -23.12
C TYR A 263 -10.86 -5.57 -24.33
N ALA A 264 -11.25 -6.84 -24.15
CA ALA A 264 -11.78 -7.69 -25.23
C ALA A 264 -13.25 -8.13 -25.01
N GLY A 265 -13.90 -7.66 -23.94
CA GLY A 265 -15.31 -7.94 -23.66
C GLY A 265 -15.59 -9.37 -23.20
N GLU A 266 -14.57 -10.11 -22.74
CA GLU A 266 -14.79 -11.41 -22.11
C GLU A 266 -15.55 -11.25 -20.79
N THR A 267 -16.59 -12.05 -20.58
CA THR A 267 -17.45 -11.99 -19.39
C THR A 267 -17.55 -13.37 -18.73
N THR A 268 -17.86 -13.37 -17.44
CA THR A 268 -18.13 -14.59 -16.67
C THR A 268 -19.20 -14.31 -15.62
N ALA A 269 -19.81 -15.37 -15.08
CA ALA A 269 -20.70 -15.26 -13.95
C ALA A 269 -19.89 -15.09 -12.66
N LEU A 270 -20.28 -14.12 -11.83
CA LEU A 270 -19.59 -13.80 -10.57
C LEU A 270 -20.33 -14.39 -9.37
N PRO A 271 -19.60 -14.82 -8.32
CA PRO A 271 -20.21 -15.44 -7.15
C PRO A 271 -20.96 -14.41 -6.31
N ASP A 272 -21.90 -14.90 -5.49
CA ASP A 272 -22.43 -14.10 -4.38
C ASP A 272 -21.36 -13.98 -3.29
N VAL A 273 -20.97 -12.74 -3.00
CA VAL A 273 -19.95 -12.38 -2.00
C VAL A 273 -20.56 -12.00 -0.65
N GLY A 274 -21.89 -12.00 -0.54
CA GLY A 274 -22.63 -11.59 0.65
C GLY A 274 -22.49 -10.10 0.95
N ASP A 275 -22.77 -9.73 2.20
CA ASP A 275 -22.67 -8.34 2.65
C ASP A 275 -21.21 -7.88 2.73
N VAL A 276 -20.86 -6.85 1.96
CA VAL A 276 -19.54 -6.21 1.99
C VAL A 276 -19.66 -4.82 2.62
N PHE A 277 -19.01 -4.65 3.79
CA PHE A 277 -19.03 -3.40 4.56
C PHE A 277 -17.83 -2.47 4.29
N ILE A 278 -16.85 -2.95 3.52
CA ILE A 278 -15.72 -2.13 3.09
C ILE A 278 -16.15 -1.35 1.85
N ASP A 279 -15.90 -0.04 1.86
CA ASP A 279 -16.16 0.85 0.74
C ASP A 279 -14.84 1.47 0.26
N PHE A 280 -14.69 1.61 -1.05
CA PHE A 280 -13.55 2.27 -1.70
C PHE A 280 -13.93 3.65 -2.27
N ASP A 281 -15.16 4.11 -2.02
CA ASP A 281 -15.64 5.44 -2.33
C ASP A 281 -15.09 6.49 -1.34
N LEU A 282 -14.80 7.70 -1.83
CA LEU A 282 -14.30 8.80 -1.00
C LEU A 282 -15.41 9.51 -0.21
N GLY A 283 -16.69 9.26 -0.54
CA GLY A 283 -17.87 9.85 0.09
C GLY A 283 -18.32 11.17 -0.51
N ASP A 284 -19.58 11.54 -0.24
CA ASP A 284 -20.22 12.76 -0.78
C ASP A 284 -19.48 14.04 -0.39
N GLN A 285 -19.06 14.15 0.87
CA GLN A 285 -18.31 15.32 1.35
C GLN A 285 -17.00 15.53 0.58
N ALA A 286 -16.31 14.44 0.22
CA ALA A 286 -15.08 14.51 -0.55
C ALA A 286 -15.35 14.96 -1.99
N ARG A 287 -16.42 14.44 -2.62
CA ARG A 287 -16.87 14.86 -3.95
C ARG A 287 -17.27 16.33 -3.98
N GLU A 288 -18.02 16.80 -3.00
CA GLU A 288 -18.46 18.20 -2.91
C GLU A 288 -17.26 19.14 -2.83
N MET A 289 -16.27 18.82 -1.99
CA MET A 289 -15.07 19.66 -1.84
C MET A 289 -14.18 19.61 -3.09
N ALA A 290 -14.06 18.45 -3.74
CA ALA A 290 -13.36 18.34 -5.02
C ALA A 290 -14.03 19.17 -6.12
N ALA A 291 -15.36 19.12 -6.22
CA ALA A 291 -16.11 19.94 -7.17
C ALA A 291 -15.94 21.44 -6.90
N GLU A 292 -15.86 21.85 -5.63
CA GLU A 292 -15.58 23.23 -5.25
C GLU A 292 -14.17 23.67 -5.67
N LEU A 293 -13.14 22.86 -5.41
CA LEU A 293 -11.78 23.16 -5.84
C LEU A 293 -11.67 23.19 -7.38
N ASP A 294 -12.34 22.28 -8.07
CA ASP A 294 -12.38 22.24 -9.53
C ASP A 294 -12.99 23.52 -10.12
N ALA A 295 -14.10 23.99 -9.53
CA ALA A 295 -14.73 25.25 -9.91
C ALA A 295 -13.78 26.44 -9.69
N VAL A 296 -13.10 26.49 -8.53
CA VAL A 296 -12.11 27.54 -8.23
C VAL A 296 -10.96 27.51 -9.24
N PHE A 297 -10.36 26.34 -9.50
CA PHE A 297 -9.29 26.23 -10.49
C PHE A 297 -9.72 26.59 -11.91
N THR A 298 -10.92 26.16 -12.31
CA THR A 298 -11.50 26.53 -13.61
C THR A 298 -11.65 28.05 -13.75
N GLU A 299 -12.01 28.74 -12.68
CA GLU A 299 -12.13 30.20 -12.68
C GLU A 299 -10.77 30.91 -12.67
N ILE A 300 -9.82 30.47 -11.84
CA ILE A 300 -8.60 31.24 -11.54
C ILE A 300 -7.41 30.89 -12.43
N LEU A 301 -7.32 29.67 -12.96
CA LEU A 301 -6.18 29.20 -13.75
C LEU A 301 -6.34 29.58 -15.22
N THR A 302 -5.90 30.78 -15.59
CA THR A 302 -5.88 31.25 -16.97
C THR A 302 -4.90 30.45 -17.85
N PRO A 303 -5.02 30.48 -19.18
CA PRO A 303 -4.05 29.83 -20.08
C PRO A 303 -2.60 30.26 -19.82
N GLU A 304 -2.37 31.53 -19.47
CA GLU A 304 -1.04 32.06 -19.16
C GLU A 304 -0.47 31.51 -17.85
N LEU A 305 -1.32 31.28 -16.85
CA LEU A 305 -0.92 30.60 -15.61
C LEU A 305 -0.61 29.14 -15.89
N LYS A 306 -1.50 28.43 -16.59
CA LYS A 306 -1.29 27.01 -16.97
C LYS A 306 0.00 26.81 -17.78
N ALA A 307 0.37 27.77 -18.63
CA ALA A 307 1.64 27.73 -19.37
C ALA A 307 2.90 27.87 -18.49
N LYS A 308 2.76 28.40 -17.26
CA LYS A 308 3.83 28.51 -16.25
C LYS A 308 3.78 27.41 -15.20
N ALA A 309 2.81 26.49 -15.29
CA ALA A 309 2.70 25.39 -14.34
C ALA A 309 3.98 24.55 -14.37
N HIS A 310 4.46 24.20 -13.19
CA HIS A 310 5.65 23.39 -13.02
C HIS A 310 5.51 22.52 -11.78
N TYR A 311 5.97 21.26 -11.84
CA TYR A 311 5.93 20.30 -10.73
C TYR A 311 7.06 20.58 -9.72
N SER A 312 7.17 21.82 -9.24
CA SER A 312 8.12 22.23 -8.18
C SER A 312 7.66 23.56 -7.55
N PHE A 313 8.55 24.21 -6.78
CA PHE A 313 8.35 25.58 -6.32
C PHE A 313 8.38 26.62 -7.46
N ASP A 314 8.93 26.30 -8.63
CA ASP A 314 8.98 27.23 -9.77
C ASP A 314 7.59 27.48 -10.37
N GLY A 315 6.64 26.58 -10.13
CA GLY A 315 5.23 26.74 -10.52
C GLY A 315 4.40 27.56 -9.52
N PHE A 316 5.01 28.11 -8.47
CA PHE A 316 4.31 28.90 -7.48
C PHE A 316 3.80 30.22 -8.07
N ASP A 317 2.53 30.52 -7.84
CA ASP A 317 1.92 31.82 -8.11
C ASP A 317 1.24 32.35 -6.85
N ALA A 318 1.66 33.54 -6.41
CA ALA A 318 1.13 34.18 -5.21
C ALA A 318 -0.35 34.56 -5.33
N GLY A 319 -0.82 34.88 -6.54
CA GLY A 319 -2.22 35.23 -6.78
C GLY A 319 -3.13 34.02 -6.65
N VAL A 320 -2.75 32.88 -7.24
CA VAL A 320 -3.45 31.60 -7.08
C VAL A 320 -3.44 31.18 -5.61
N HIS A 321 -2.29 31.26 -4.95
CA HIS A 321 -2.15 30.93 -3.53
C HIS A 321 -3.08 31.77 -2.64
N LYS A 322 -3.15 33.08 -2.89
CA LYS A 322 -4.04 34.01 -2.18
C LYS A 322 -5.52 33.68 -2.39
N LYS A 323 -5.94 33.42 -3.65
CA LYS A 323 -7.32 33.06 -3.96
C LYS A 323 -7.75 31.74 -3.31
N LEU A 324 -6.85 30.76 -3.23
CA LEU A 324 -7.11 29.52 -2.48
C LEU A 324 -7.29 29.79 -0.98
N ALA A 325 -6.52 30.71 -0.40
CA ALA A 325 -6.68 31.10 1.00
C ALA A 325 -8.02 31.80 1.25
N GLU A 326 -8.41 32.74 0.38
CA GLU A 326 -9.69 33.46 0.43
C GLU A 326 -10.88 32.51 0.26
N ALA A 327 -10.74 31.48 -0.58
CA ALA A 327 -11.71 30.41 -0.70
C ALA A 327 -11.66 29.42 0.48
N GLY A 328 -10.69 29.49 1.40
CA GLY A 328 -10.55 28.53 2.50
C GLY A 328 -10.15 27.12 2.04
N LEU A 329 -9.56 27.00 0.85
CA LEU A 329 -9.10 25.74 0.24
C LEU A 329 -7.57 25.60 0.23
N LEU A 330 -6.84 26.55 0.84
CA LEU A 330 -5.38 26.50 0.92
C LEU A 330 -4.88 25.44 1.93
N PHE A 331 -5.49 25.39 3.12
CA PHE A 331 -5.20 24.39 4.17
C PHE A 331 -6.51 23.80 4.73
N PRO A 332 -7.34 23.15 3.90
CA PRO A 332 -8.68 22.75 4.30
C PRO A 332 -8.68 21.73 5.45
N GLU A 333 -7.62 20.93 5.60
CA GLU A 333 -7.43 19.96 6.68
C GLU A 333 -7.16 20.60 8.05
N TRP A 334 -6.76 21.88 8.10
CA TRP A 334 -6.48 22.54 9.37
C TRP A 334 -7.74 22.77 10.19
N PRO A 335 -7.64 22.85 11.54
CA PRO A 335 -8.77 23.17 12.39
C PRO A 335 -9.42 24.53 12.06
N LYS A 336 -10.72 24.64 12.31
CA LYS A 336 -11.50 25.86 12.03
C LYS A 336 -11.00 27.08 12.80
N GLU A 337 -10.53 26.88 14.02
CA GLU A 337 -9.94 27.93 14.86
C GLU A 337 -8.65 28.54 14.28
N ASP A 338 -7.99 27.82 13.37
CA ASP A 338 -6.78 28.26 12.67
C ASP A 338 -7.08 28.66 11.21
N GLY A 339 -8.36 28.87 10.86
CA GLY A 339 -8.77 29.30 9.52
C GLY A 339 -8.90 28.19 8.48
N GLY A 340 -8.74 26.91 8.87
CA GLY A 340 -9.03 25.77 8.01
C GLY A 340 -10.51 25.34 8.04
N ARG A 341 -10.82 24.20 7.42
CA ARG A 341 -12.20 23.65 7.36
C ARG A 341 -12.40 22.40 8.20
N ALA A 342 -11.33 21.87 8.80
CA ALA A 342 -11.27 20.53 9.40
C ALA A 342 -11.73 19.45 8.41
N ALA A 343 -11.27 19.54 7.16
CA ALA A 343 -11.60 18.59 6.11
C ALA A 343 -11.12 17.18 6.48
N PRO A 344 -11.97 16.14 6.28
CA PRO A 344 -11.59 14.78 6.59
C PRO A 344 -10.53 14.25 5.61
N PRO A 345 -9.79 13.19 5.99
CA PRO A 345 -8.73 12.63 5.14
C PRO A 345 -9.16 12.28 3.71
N TYR A 346 -10.35 11.70 3.50
CA TYR A 346 -10.85 11.38 2.15
C TYR A 346 -11.12 12.60 1.29
N ALA A 347 -11.53 13.74 1.89
CA ALA A 347 -11.65 14.99 1.15
C ALA A 347 -10.27 15.46 0.65
N MET A 348 -9.22 15.31 1.46
CA MET A 348 -7.85 15.63 1.02
C MET A 348 -7.40 14.78 -0.16
N THR A 349 -7.71 13.47 -0.16
CA THR A 349 -7.45 12.59 -1.31
C THR A 349 -8.19 13.05 -2.56
N ALA A 350 -9.48 13.41 -2.45
CA ALA A 350 -10.26 13.90 -3.57
C ALA A 350 -9.70 15.24 -4.12
N LEU A 351 -9.28 16.14 -3.24
CA LEU A 351 -8.64 17.40 -3.64
C LEU A 351 -7.33 17.15 -4.40
N SER A 352 -6.46 16.25 -3.93
CA SER A 352 -5.22 15.90 -4.63
C SER A 352 -5.45 15.50 -6.09
N HIS A 353 -6.52 14.75 -6.37
CA HIS A 353 -6.88 14.40 -7.74
C HIS A 353 -7.23 15.63 -8.60
N VAL A 354 -7.91 16.63 -8.02
CA VAL A 354 -8.23 17.88 -8.73
C VAL A 354 -6.96 18.68 -9.04
N TRP A 355 -5.98 18.73 -8.13
CA TRP A 355 -4.67 19.34 -8.42
C TRP A 355 -3.98 18.67 -9.63
N GLU A 356 -4.01 17.34 -9.69
CA GLU A 356 -3.44 16.57 -10.81
C GLU A 356 -4.18 16.82 -12.13
N GLN A 357 -5.52 16.82 -12.12
CA GLN A 357 -6.36 17.09 -13.29
C GLN A 357 -6.09 18.47 -13.90
N HIS A 358 -5.85 19.49 -13.06
CA HIS A 358 -5.50 20.83 -13.51
C HIS A 358 -4.01 21.03 -13.79
N HIS A 359 -3.19 19.99 -13.59
CA HIS A 359 -1.73 20.03 -13.72
C HIS A 359 -1.08 21.16 -12.91
N TRP A 360 -1.62 21.46 -11.73
CA TRP A 360 -1.16 22.56 -10.88
C TRP A 360 -0.42 22.02 -9.65
N SER A 361 0.69 22.69 -9.28
CA SER A 361 1.57 22.22 -8.21
C SER A 361 1.12 22.69 -6.83
N HIS A 362 1.10 21.76 -5.87
CA HIS A 362 0.83 22.05 -4.46
C HIS A 362 2.09 21.97 -3.58
N HIS A 363 3.31 21.91 -4.15
CA HIS A 363 4.55 21.69 -3.37
C HIS A 363 4.82 22.80 -2.34
N ALA A 364 4.63 24.07 -2.73
CA ALA A 364 4.76 25.20 -1.81
C ALA A 364 3.68 25.17 -0.71
N VAL A 365 2.46 24.74 -1.06
CA VAL A 365 1.34 24.59 -0.11
C VAL A 365 1.65 23.50 0.89
N GLY A 366 2.03 22.30 0.45
CA GLY A 366 2.35 21.18 1.33
C GLY A 366 3.50 21.49 2.30
N THR A 367 4.57 22.11 1.80
CA THR A 367 5.70 22.53 2.66
C THR A 367 5.26 23.55 3.70
N THR A 368 4.47 24.54 3.28
CA THR A 368 3.98 25.60 4.18
C THR A 368 2.99 25.03 5.20
N SER A 369 2.11 24.10 4.82
CA SER A 369 1.18 23.40 5.72
C SER A 369 1.95 22.63 6.80
N MET A 370 3.04 21.93 6.42
CA MET A 370 3.90 21.23 7.36
C MET A 370 4.56 22.21 8.34
N VAL A 371 5.22 23.27 7.85
CA VAL A 371 5.89 24.27 8.71
C VAL A 371 4.89 24.95 9.64
N GLY A 372 3.71 25.31 9.14
CA GLY A 372 2.62 25.85 9.94
C GLY A 372 2.18 24.89 11.05
N THR A 373 2.00 23.60 10.73
CA THR A 373 1.69 22.57 11.73
C THR A 373 2.79 22.45 12.80
N MET A 374 4.06 22.57 12.41
CA MET A 374 5.19 22.58 13.35
C MET A 374 5.16 23.80 14.27
N ILE A 375 4.85 24.98 13.75
CA ILE A 375 4.67 26.21 14.56
C ILE A 375 3.48 26.03 15.53
N ARG A 376 2.36 25.45 15.09
CA ARG A 376 1.21 25.17 15.97
C ARG A 376 1.60 24.27 17.15
N ARG A 377 2.37 23.22 16.88
CA ARG A 377 2.76 22.21 17.88
C ARG A 377 3.89 22.68 18.81
N PHE A 378 4.87 23.42 18.30
CA PHE A 378 6.13 23.67 19.01
C PHE A 378 6.54 25.14 19.08
N GLY A 379 5.87 26.04 18.36
CA GLY A 379 6.18 27.47 18.35
C GLY A 379 5.69 28.18 19.61
N SER A 380 6.38 29.27 19.95
CA SER A 380 5.93 30.21 20.97
C SER A 380 4.64 30.93 20.56
N ASP A 381 3.92 31.51 21.52
CA ASP A 381 2.71 32.31 21.23
C ASP A 381 3.01 33.51 20.33
N GLU A 382 4.23 34.04 20.39
CA GLU A 382 4.69 35.14 19.54
C GLU A 382 4.80 34.70 18.08
N VAL A 383 5.53 33.62 17.78
CA VAL A 383 5.64 33.10 16.39
C VAL A 383 4.29 32.66 15.85
N LYS A 384 3.43 32.08 16.70
CA LYS A 384 2.06 31.73 16.31
C LYS A 384 1.29 32.96 15.85
N ARG A 385 1.34 34.07 16.59
CA ARG A 385 0.69 35.33 16.19
C ARG A 385 1.33 35.93 14.93
N ASP A 386 2.66 35.97 14.88
CA ASP A 386 3.42 36.70 13.86
C ASP A 386 3.47 36.01 12.51
N VAL A 387 3.40 34.67 12.49
CA VAL A 387 3.65 33.86 11.30
C VAL A 387 2.45 33.03 10.89
N LEU A 388 1.73 32.34 11.81
CA LEU A 388 0.61 31.49 11.39
C LEU A 388 -0.50 32.28 10.71
N SER A 389 -0.80 33.47 11.22
CA SER A 389 -1.80 34.36 10.63
C SER A 389 -1.50 34.68 9.16
N LYS A 390 -0.21 34.91 8.83
CA LYS A 390 0.27 35.19 7.47
C LYS A 390 0.30 33.95 6.58
N ILE A 391 0.56 32.77 7.16
CA ILE A 391 0.48 31.50 6.44
C ILE A 391 -0.99 31.28 6.03
N VAL A 392 -1.91 31.34 6.99
CA VAL A 392 -3.34 31.09 6.78
C VAL A 392 -3.95 32.07 5.77
N SER A 393 -3.54 33.34 5.80
CA SER A 393 -4.00 34.34 4.83
C SER A 393 -3.40 34.18 3.43
N GLY A 394 -2.44 33.26 3.23
CA GLY A 394 -1.72 33.06 1.98
C GLY A 394 -0.72 34.18 1.65
N ASP A 395 -0.31 34.99 2.63
CA ASP A 395 0.64 36.09 2.42
C ASP A 395 2.10 35.65 2.44
N VAL A 396 2.38 34.47 3.00
CA VAL A 396 3.74 33.91 3.06
C VAL A 396 3.76 32.42 2.78
N ILE A 397 4.84 31.97 2.15
CA ILE A 397 5.18 30.54 2.04
C ILE A 397 6.47 30.25 2.81
N CYS A 398 6.63 29.00 3.20
CA CYS A 398 7.79 28.53 3.93
C CYS A 398 8.59 27.51 3.10
N SER A 399 9.87 27.45 3.40
CA SER A 399 10.75 26.32 3.09
C SER A 399 11.11 25.59 4.38
N PHE A 400 11.68 24.39 4.27
CA PHE A 400 12.29 23.72 5.40
C PHE A 400 13.63 23.11 5.00
N ARG A 401 14.54 22.96 5.96
CA ARG A 401 15.82 22.34 5.67
C ARG A 401 16.56 21.72 6.85
N TYR A 402 16.84 20.44 6.69
CA TYR A 402 17.73 19.70 7.58
C TYR A 402 19.11 19.53 6.99
N SER A 403 19.20 19.03 5.75
CA SER A 403 20.48 18.56 5.22
C SER A 403 21.45 19.69 4.87
N GLU A 404 22.71 19.31 4.97
CA GLU A 404 23.89 20.13 4.70
C GLU A 404 24.74 19.44 3.65
N PRO A 405 25.69 20.13 3.00
CA PRO A 405 26.58 19.51 2.01
C PRO A 405 27.27 18.22 2.48
N HIS A 406 27.49 18.07 3.80
CA HIS A 406 28.15 16.90 4.40
C HIS A 406 27.21 16.00 5.22
N ALA A 407 25.93 16.36 5.37
CA ALA A 407 24.99 15.66 6.24
C ALA A 407 23.61 15.56 5.58
N GLY A 408 23.40 14.45 4.85
CA GLY A 408 22.11 14.06 4.26
C GLY A 408 21.42 13.01 5.12
N SER A 409 21.66 11.72 4.81
CA SER A 409 21.08 10.58 5.54
C SER A 409 21.47 10.56 7.03
N ASP A 410 22.70 10.97 7.39
CA ASP A 410 23.09 11.22 8.78
C ASP A 410 22.80 12.67 9.18
N VAL A 411 21.52 13.03 9.21
CA VAL A 411 21.06 14.38 9.56
C VAL A 411 21.56 14.83 10.94
N PHE A 412 21.83 13.89 11.83
CA PHE A 412 22.37 14.16 13.16
C PHE A 412 23.80 14.69 13.12
N ALA A 413 24.51 14.61 11.99
CA ALA A 413 25.85 15.18 11.82
C ALA A 413 25.83 16.66 11.44
N ALA A 414 24.67 17.33 11.44
CA ALA A 414 24.54 18.76 11.14
C ALA A 414 25.50 19.64 11.95
N LYS A 415 26.11 20.62 11.27
CA LYS A 415 27.14 21.54 11.74
C LYS A 415 26.72 23.01 11.71
N THR A 416 25.63 23.38 11.01
CA THR A 416 25.06 24.74 11.09
C THR A 416 24.78 25.04 12.53
N ARG A 417 25.43 26.07 13.08
CA ARG A 417 25.50 26.31 14.52
C ARG A 417 24.60 27.48 14.90
N ALA A 418 23.88 27.32 15.99
CA ALA A 418 23.18 28.41 16.67
C ALA A 418 23.86 28.66 18.02
N THR A 419 24.45 29.84 18.21
CA THR A 419 25.07 30.27 19.47
C THR A 419 24.24 31.35 20.14
N ARG A 420 24.13 31.35 21.47
CA ARG A 420 23.46 32.43 22.21
C ARG A 420 24.09 33.79 21.89
N ASP A 421 23.24 34.78 21.57
CA ASP A 421 23.63 36.19 21.37
C ASP A 421 22.56 37.09 22.02
N GLY A 422 22.85 37.59 23.22
CA GLY A 422 21.87 38.34 24.03
C GLY A 422 20.67 37.49 24.45
N ASP A 423 19.46 37.99 24.17
CA ASP A 423 18.18 37.32 24.36
C ASP A 423 17.78 36.39 23.20
N GLY A 424 18.63 36.30 22.17
CA GLY A 424 18.41 35.48 20.98
C GLY A 424 19.58 34.58 20.64
N TRP A 425 19.73 34.36 19.34
CA TRP A 425 20.68 33.44 18.74
C TRP A 425 21.35 34.06 17.53
N ARG A 426 22.62 33.70 17.34
CA ARG A 426 23.37 33.90 16.11
C ARG A 426 23.54 32.56 15.40
N ILE A 427 23.17 32.50 14.13
CA ILE A 427 23.24 31.32 13.28
C ILE A 427 24.37 31.48 12.25
N ASP A 428 25.23 30.47 12.19
CA ASP A 428 26.38 30.40 11.28
C ASP A 428 26.44 29.02 10.60
N GLY A 429 26.43 28.98 9.28
CA GLY A 429 26.56 27.72 8.52
C GLY A 429 25.96 27.77 7.13
N SER A 430 25.63 26.59 6.60
CA SER A 430 24.98 26.46 5.30
C SER A 430 24.07 25.25 5.23
N LYS A 431 23.04 25.35 4.41
CA LYS A 431 22.10 24.27 4.12
C LYS A 431 22.04 24.00 2.64
N MET A 432 21.81 22.73 2.28
CA MET A 432 21.84 22.26 0.90
C MET A 432 20.48 21.72 0.48
N PHE A 433 20.00 22.05 -0.71
CA PHE A 433 18.68 21.69 -1.26
C PHE A 433 17.49 22.34 -0.53
N THR A 434 17.62 23.63 -0.20
CA THR A 434 16.53 24.44 0.38
C THR A 434 15.56 24.86 -0.73
N SER A 435 14.71 23.93 -1.16
CA SER A 435 13.73 24.18 -2.23
C SER A 435 12.78 25.33 -1.86
N GLY A 436 12.56 26.25 -2.80
CA GLY A 436 11.71 27.42 -2.60
C GLY A 436 12.34 28.60 -1.85
N ALA A 437 13.57 28.49 -1.33
CA ALA A 437 14.18 29.56 -0.51
C ALA A 437 14.32 30.92 -1.23
N ASN A 438 14.31 30.93 -2.56
CA ASN A 438 14.36 32.15 -3.37
C ASN A 438 13.04 32.93 -3.41
N ILE A 439 11.93 32.31 -2.98
CA ILE A 439 10.58 32.91 -2.99
C ILE A 439 9.87 32.82 -1.63
N ALA A 440 10.32 31.96 -0.74
CA ALA A 440 9.78 31.82 0.61
C ALA A 440 10.23 32.94 1.55
N GLN A 441 9.41 33.24 2.55
CA GLN A 441 9.70 34.27 3.56
C GLN A 441 10.41 33.67 4.77
N TYR A 442 10.18 32.39 5.07
CA TYR A 442 10.77 31.71 6.22
C TYR A 442 11.35 30.36 5.82
N VAL A 443 12.41 29.95 6.53
CA VAL A 443 12.92 28.59 6.51
C VAL A 443 12.86 27.97 7.90
N LEU A 444 12.22 26.82 8.03
CA LEU A 444 12.32 25.98 9.22
C LEU A 444 13.60 25.16 9.14
N MET A 445 14.57 25.41 10.02
CA MET A 445 15.89 24.81 9.95
C MET A 445 16.34 24.12 11.24
N LEU A 446 17.08 23.02 11.04
CA LEU A 446 17.78 22.31 12.12
C LEU A 446 19.17 22.89 12.33
N THR A 447 19.54 23.17 13.58
CA THR A 447 20.86 23.71 13.95
C THR A 447 21.48 22.92 15.10
N ARG A 448 22.80 23.05 15.25
CA ARG A 448 23.61 22.57 16.37
C ARG A 448 23.72 23.67 17.42
N THR A 449 23.16 23.42 18.61
CA THR A 449 23.26 24.31 19.77
C THR A 449 24.26 23.82 20.82
N ASN A 450 24.55 22.52 20.84
CA ASN A 450 25.48 21.90 21.78
C ASN A 450 26.37 20.86 21.08
N THR A 451 27.67 21.14 21.04
CA THR A 451 28.69 20.27 20.43
C THR A 451 29.25 19.21 21.38
N ASP A 452 29.01 19.34 22.68
CA ASP A 452 29.51 18.43 23.72
C ASP A 452 28.51 17.31 24.02
N ALA A 453 27.25 17.49 23.64
CA ALA A 453 26.21 16.47 23.71
C ALA A 453 26.34 15.44 22.58
N PRO A 454 25.85 14.19 22.78
CA PRO A 454 25.70 13.23 21.69
C PRO A 454 24.97 13.83 20.49
N LYS A 455 25.32 13.40 19.27
CA LYS A 455 24.85 14.02 18.01
C LYS A 455 23.34 14.23 17.91
N HIS A 456 22.54 13.35 18.53
CA HIS A 456 21.08 13.38 18.55
C HIS A 456 20.45 14.24 19.67
N LYS A 457 21.26 14.75 20.62
CA LYS A 457 20.82 15.55 21.77
C LYS A 457 21.33 17.00 21.77
N GLY A 458 22.07 17.43 20.75
CA GLY A 458 22.63 18.79 20.69
C GLY A 458 22.01 19.67 19.61
N LEU A 459 20.78 19.37 19.20
CA LEU A 459 20.13 19.98 18.05
C LEU A 459 18.97 20.87 18.49
N THR A 460 18.74 21.99 17.82
CA THR A 460 17.59 22.88 18.04
C THR A 460 17.03 23.35 16.70
N MET A 461 15.70 23.48 16.62
CA MET A 461 14.99 23.93 15.43
C MET A 461 14.62 25.41 15.54
N PHE A 462 14.83 26.16 14.46
CA PHE A 462 14.50 27.58 14.37
C PHE A 462 13.71 27.87 13.10
N LEU A 463 12.74 28.78 13.22
CA LEU A 463 12.17 29.45 12.06
C LEU A 463 13.01 30.69 11.77
N VAL A 464 13.58 30.81 10.57
CA VAL A 464 14.47 31.91 10.21
C VAL A 464 13.87 32.72 9.05
N PRO A 465 13.63 34.03 9.22
CA PRO A 465 13.22 34.90 8.11
C PRO A 465 14.34 34.99 7.08
N LEU A 466 14.04 34.74 5.80
CA LEU A 466 15.03 34.67 4.73
C LEU A 466 15.52 36.05 4.26
N ASP A 467 14.85 37.12 4.66
CA ASP A 467 15.27 38.52 4.46
C ASP A 467 16.18 39.05 5.58
N THR A 468 16.48 38.23 6.59
CA THR A 468 17.38 38.61 7.69
C THR A 468 18.79 38.90 7.14
N PRO A 469 19.44 40.02 7.54
CA PRO A 469 20.81 40.29 7.14
C PRO A 469 21.77 39.13 7.47
N GLY A 470 22.59 38.74 6.50
CA GLY A 470 23.50 37.60 6.60
C GLY A 470 22.97 36.30 5.98
N VAL A 471 21.72 36.28 5.50
CA VAL A 471 21.19 35.17 4.69
C VAL A 471 21.54 35.40 3.21
N GLU A 472 22.13 34.38 2.58
CA GLU A 472 22.36 34.35 1.13
C GLU A 472 21.73 33.09 0.52
N VAL A 473 21.05 33.24 -0.61
CA VAL A 473 20.38 32.14 -1.33
C VAL A 473 20.97 32.02 -2.74
N GLN A 474 21.65 30.91 -3.03
CA GLN A 474 22.21 30.65 -4.36
C GLN A 474 21.46 29.50 -5.06
N PRO A 475 21.21 29.63 -6.38
CA PRO A 475 20.51 28.60 -7.14
C PRO A 475 21.33 27.32 -7.26
N VAL A 476 20.64 26.19 -7.19
CA VAL A 476 21.14 24.87 -7.58
C VAL A 476 20.10 24.27 -8.53
N TYR A 477 20.49 24.03 -9.78
CA TYR A 477 19.58 23.47 -10.79
C TYR A 477 19.70 21.95 -10.83
N THR A 478 18.58 21.26 -10.90
CA THR A 478 18.54 19.79 -11.05
C THR A 478 18.42 19.40 -12.52
N PHE A 479 18.53 18.10 -12.82
CA PHE A 479 18.38 17.59 -14.18
C PHE A 479 16.93 17.71 -14.72
N GLN A 480 15.96 18.02 -13.85
CA GLN A 480 14.58 18.33 -14.22
C GLN A 480 14.34 19.83 -14.39
N GLU A 481 15.41 20.62 -14.55
CA GLU A 481 15.40 22.08 -14.77
C GLU A 481 14.89 22.93 -13.59
N GLU A 482 14.30 22.31 -12.58
CA GLU A 482 13.88 22.97 -11.34
C GLU A 482 15.04 23.62 -10.58
N ARG A 483 14.71 24.72 -9.90
CA ARG A 483 15.60 25.38 -8.96
C ARG A 483 15.34 24.88 -7.54
N THR A 484 16.37 24.27 -6.94
CA THR A 484 16.55 24.26 -5.49
C THR A 484 17.63 25.27 -5.11
N ASN A 485 18.02 25.34 -3.83
CA ASN A 485 18.98 26.34 -3.37
C ASN A 485 20.00 25.77 -2.39
N ILE A 486 21.19 26.34 -2.38
CA ILE A 486 22.07 26.35 -1.21
C ILE A 486 21.83 27.67 -0.47
N THR A 487 21.69 27.61 0.85
CA THR A 487 21.47 28.80 1.68
C THR A 487 22.61 28.94 2.68
N TYR A 488 23.20 30.13 2.76
CA TYR A 488 24.28 30.47 3.66
C TYR A 488 23.78 31.42 4.74
N TYR A 489 24.32 31.26 5.94
CA TYR A 489 23.96 32.03 7.12
C TYR A 489 25.27 32.51 7.75
N GLU A 490 25.51 33.82 7.72
CA GLU A 490 26.67 34.46 8.32
C GLU A 490 26.20 35.50 9.35
N ASN A 491 26.44 35.21 10.64
CA ASN A 491 26.03 36.06 11.75
C ASN A 491 24.52 36.40 11.78
N VAL A 492 23.66 35.50 11.30
CA VAL A 492 22.21 35.72 11.20
C VAL A 492 21.59 35.73 12.60
N LYS A 493 20.93 36.83 12.97
CA LYS A 493 20.35 37.01 14.30
C LYS A 493 18.88 36.65 14.33
N VAL A 494 18.49 35.80 15.29
CA VAL A 494 17.12 35.31 15.45
C VAL A 494 16.72 35.38 16.92
N PRO A 495 15.56 35.97 17.28
CA PRO A 495 15.07 35.97 18.66
C PRO A 495 14.83 34.54 19.19
N ASP A 496 14.92 34.33 20.51
CA ASP A 496 14.57 33.01 21.09
C ASP A 496 13.10 32.64 20.87
N SER A 497 12.21 33.63 20.69
CA SER A 497 10.80 33.39 20.36
C SER A 497 10.60 32.58 19.08
N TYR A 498 11.54 32.66 18.11
CA TYR A 498 11.56 31.96 16.82
C TYR A 498 12.13 30.54 16.89
N ARG A 499 12.49 30.07 18.09
CA ARG A 499 12.83 28.68 18.37
C ARG A 499 11.56 27.81 18.41
N LEU A 500 11.62 26.62 17.83
CA LEU A 500 10.55 25.62 17.93
C LEU A 500 10.97 24.50 18.90
N GLY A 501 10.21 24.34 19.98
CA GLY A 501 10.50 23.37 21.05
C GLY A 501 11.75 23.74 21.88
N GLU A 502 12.06 22.96 22.90
CA GLU A 502 13.18 23.25 23.83
C GLU A 502 14.56 23.24 23.16
N VAL A 503 15.49 24.02 23.73
CA VAL A 503 16.91 23.96 23.35
C VAL A 503 17.39 22.52 23.50
N ASP A 504 18.19 22.04 22.55
CA ASP A 504 18.74 20.68 22.50
C ASP A 504 17.69 19.56 22.29
N ALA A 505 16.41 19.91 22.15
CA ALA A 505 15.30 18.99 21.89
C ALA A 505 14.87 18.91 20.40
N GLY A 506 15.71 19.38 19.48
CA GLY A 506 15.44 19.45 18.05
C GLY A 506 15.14 18.10 17.39
N LEU A 507 15.63 16.98 17.93
CA LEU A 507 15.25 15.63 17.48
C LEU A 507 13.74 15.39 17.60
N LYS A 508 13.12 15.78 18.72
CA LYS A 508 11.69 15.60 18.96
C LYS A 508 10.86 16.38 17.94
N VAL A 509 11.28 17.61 17.66
CA VAL A 509 10.64 18.50 16.69
C VAL A 509 10.84 17.96 15.27
N MET A 510 12.07 17.59 14.90
CA MET A 510 12.38 17.01 13.59
C MET A 510 11.60 15.70 13.34
N ALA A 511 11.53 14.80 14.33
CA ALA A 511 10.78 13.55 14.21
C ALA A 511 9.30 13.78 13.90
N ALA A 512 8.66 14.74 14.59
CA ALA A 512 7.28 15.11 14.31
C ALA A 512 7.09 15.70 12.90
N GLY A 513 8.09 16.43 12.38
CA GLY A 513 8.09 16.91 10.99
C GLY A 513 8.22 15.77 9.98
N LEU A 514 9.15 14.84 10.19
CA LEU A 514 9.35 13.67 9.32
C LEU A 514 8.14 12.72 9.32
N GLU A 515 7.44 12.58 10.44
CA GLU A 515 6.18 11.82 10.52
C GLU A 515 5.09 12.45 9.62
N LEU A 516 5.00 13.78 9.59
CA LEU A 516 4.06 14.50 8.71
C LEU A 516 4.45 14.38 7.23
N GLU A 517 5.76 14.46 6.93
CA GLU A 517 6.30 14.34 5.57
C GLU A 517 6.09 12.94 4.98
N HIS A 518 6.40 11.89 5.73
CA HIS A 518 6.26 10.50 5.28
C HIS A 518 4.80 9.99 5.33
N GLY A 519 3.96 10.55 6.20
CA GLY A 519 2.57 10.12 6.41
C GLY A 519 1.55 10.64 5.37
N GLY A 520 2.01 11.36 4.34
CA GLY A 520 1.12 12.00 3.36
C GLY A 520 0.28 13.13 3.97
N GLY A 521 0.81 13.83 4.98
CA GLY A 521 0.05 14.78 5.79
C GLY A 521 -0.85 14.12 6.83
N SER A 522 -1.98 14.76 7.16
CA SER A 522 -2.91 14.37 8.23
C SER A 522 -3.45 12.92 8.11
N PHE A 523 -3.42 12.32 6.92
CA PHE A 523 -4.06 11.05 6.58
C PHE A 523 -3.58 9.87 7.44
N ALA A 524 -2.27 9.66 7.59
CA ALA A 524 -1.74 8.53 8.37
C ALA A 524 -1.91 8.68 9.90
N SER A 525 -2.03 9.92 10.41
CA SER A 525 -2.15 10.17 11.85
C SER A 525 -3.52 9.81 12.44
N HIS A 526 -4.55 9.67 11.59
CA HIS A 526 -5.94 9.39 11.98
C HIS A 526 -6.32 7.89 11.93
N GLN A 527 -5.42 7.00 11.51
CA GLN A 527 -5.66 5.55 11.48
C GLN A 527 -5.19 4.81 12.76
N LYS A 528 -4.81 5.53 13.82
CA LYS A 528 -4.39 4.95 15.11
C LYS A 528 -5.51 4.91 16.14
#